data_AF-A0A2K3M170-F1
#
_entry.id   AF-A0A2K3M170-F1
#
_cell.length_a   1.000
_cell.length_b   1.000
_cell.length_c   1.000
_cell.angle_alpha   90.00
_cell.angle_beta   90.00
_cell.angle_gamma   90.00
#
_symmetry.space_group_name_H-M   'P 1'
#
loop_
_entity.id
_entity.type
_entity.pdbx_description
1 polymer ?
#
loop_
_entity_poly.entity_id
_entity_poly.type
_entity_poly.pdbx_seq_one_letter_code
_entity_poly.pdbx_strand_id
1 'polypeptide(L)'
;MSATGSSFECGQSPVSPVIKRLYCMLCIDTEELMENFDDFSKFMKELNDYALRLNKEEKRFLDSVLRLQKALTSDASFVIVVENVKECHIEVSEAVNNQIEIVKETMEVQEEILGICFNEEKRVDDRLEFLQKEVKPLLKRKKALQGEFQDNVTKLISRRRFLVDLPEKQKELGEDMKPIDASMEKAKRCRKALEEMHHDAVTVAKKLGSPVVE
;
A
#
# COMPACT_ATOMS: atom_id res chain seq x y z
N MET A 1 76.68 -41.63 -49.27
CA MET A 1 75.75 -41.32 -50.37
C MET A 1 75.16 -39.95 -50.09
N SER A 2 75.28 -39.07 -51.09
CA SER A 2 74.68 -37.74 -51.22
C SER A 2 75.00 -36.72 -50.12
N ALA A 3 76.18 -36.13 -50.28
CA ALA A 3 76.61 -34.88 -49.68
C ALA A 3 76.30 -33.71 -50.61
N THR A 4 75.86 -32.59 -50.03
CA THR A 4 76.17 -31.18 -50.36
C THR A 4 75.44 -30.34 -49.30
N GLY A 5 76.10 -29.93 -48.21
CA GLY A 5 76.91 -28.70 -48.16
C GLY A 5 75.96 -27.49 -48.09
N SER A 6 75.79 -26.82 -46.94
CA SER A 6 76.71 -25.76 -46.56
C SER A 6 76.58 -25.43 -45.07
N SER A 7 77.68 -25.63 -44.35
CA SER A 7 77.95 -25.03 -43.05
C SER A 7 77.85 -23.51 -43.19
N PHE A 8 76.94 -22.88 -42.44
CA PHE A 8 76.95 -21.43 -42.21
C PHE A 8 77.76 -21.15 -40.93
N GLU A 9 79.05 -21.49 -40.96
CA GLU A 9 79.99 -20.95 -39.98
C GLU A 9 80.52 -19.59 -40.44
N CYS A 10 80.05 -18.58 -39.71
CA CYS A 10 80.85 -17.46 -39.23
C CYS A 10 81.69 -16.68 -40.26
N GLY A 11 80.99 -16.07 -41.22
CA GLY A 11 81.21 -14.64 -41.47
C GLY A 11 80.03 -13.89 -40.86
N GLN A 12 79.96 -13.77 -39.52
CA GLN A 12 78.86 -13.04 -38.89
C GLN A 12 78.91 -11.57 -39.33
N SER A 13 78.10 -11.24 -40.34
CA SER A 13 77.69 -9.87 -40.56
C SER A 13 77.09 -9.39 -39.23
N PRO A 14 77.61 -8.30 -38.61
CA PRO A 14 77.11 -7.80 -37.33
C PRO A 14 75.62 -7.41 -37.36
N VAL A 15 75.02 -7.42 -38.56
CA VAL A 15 73.65 -7.04 -38.88
C VAL A 15 72.64 -8.19 -38.74
N SER A 16 73.07 -9.45 -38.88
CA SER A 16 72.17 -10.62 -38.85
C SER A 16 71.36 -10.78 -37.55
N PRO A 17 71.92 -10.50 -36.34
CA PRO A 17 71.15 -10.54 -35.10
C PRO A 17 70.04 -9.49 -35.02
N VAL A 18 70.28 -8.28 -35.54
CA VAL A 18 69.31 -7.16 -35.52
C VAL A 18 68.14 -7.45 -36.45
N ILE A 19 68.43 -7.97 -37.64
CA ILE A 19 67.40 -8.40 -38.61
C ILE A 19 66.53 -9.51 -38.02
N LYS A 20 67.12 -10.50 -37.32
CA LYS A 20 66.35 -11.56 -36.66
C LYS A 20 65.41 -11.01 -35.58
N ARG A 21 65.87 -10.04 -34.77
CA ARG A 21 65.02 -9.41 -33.74
C ARG A 21 63.87 -8.62 -34.33
N LEU A 22 64.14 -7.79 -35.34
CA LEU A 22 63.11 -7.07 -36.07
C LEU A 22 62.12 -8.03 -36.73
N TYR A 23 62.60 -9.12 -37.32
CA TYR A 23 61.73 -10.16 -37.88
C TYR A 23 60.80 -10.76 -36.81
N CYS A 24 61.34 -11.11 -35.63
CA CYS A 24 60.50 -11.60 -34.52
C CYS A 24 59.45 -10.59 -34.07
N MET A 25 59.80 -9.31 -33.98
CA MET A 25 58.84 -8.24 -33.65
C MET A 25 57.79 -8.05 -34.74
N LEU A 26 58.13 -8.25 -36.00
CA LEU A 26 57.16 -8.19 -37.10
C LEU A 26 56.26 -9.42 -37.19
N CYS A 27 56.53 -10.48 -36.41
CA CYS A 27 55.68 -11.66 -36.31
C CYS A 27 54.61 -11.55 -35.21
N ILE A 28 54.67 -10.53 -34.35
CA ILE A 28 53.61 -10.25 -33.37
C ILE A 28 52.46 -9.50 -34.04
N ASP A 29 51.33 -9.36 -33.35
CA ASP A 29 50.20 -8.60 -33.88
C ASP A 29 50.51 -7.09 -33.95
N THR A 30 49.67 -6.34 -34.68
CA THR A 30 49.96 -4.94 -34.96
C THR A 30 49.72 -4.07 -33.73
N GLU A 31 48.74 -4.39 -32.88
CA GLU A 31 48.51 -3.74 -31.59
C GLU A 31 49.73 -3.88 -30.66
N GLU A 32 50.23 -5.09 -30.44
CA GLU A 32 51.40 -5.37 -29.62
C GLU A 32 52.67 -4.73 -30.22
N LEU A 33 52.78 -4.64 -31.55
CA LEU A 33 53.85 -3.88 -32.20
C LEU A 33 53.75 -2.37 -31.98
N MET A 34 52.54 -1.81 -31.94
CA MET A 34 52.30 -0.40 -31.61
C MET A 34 52.65 -0.10 -30.15
N GLU A 35 52.34 -1.01 -29.22
CA GLU A 35 52.71 -0.88 -27.80
C GLU A 35 54.23 -0.96 -27.59
N ASN A 36 54.92 -1.82 -28.35
CA ASN A 36 56.37 -2.01 -28.29
C ASN A 36 57.15 -1.11 -29.27
N PHE A 37 56.55 -0.01 -29.73
CA PHE A 37 57.11 0.84 -30.78
C PHE A 37 58.49 1.42 -30.42
N ASP A 38 58.73 1.76 -29.15
CA ASP A 38 60.02 2.31 -28.70
C ASP A 38 61.17 1.32 -28.89
N ASP A 39 60.96 0.05 -28.54
CA ASP A 39 61.95 -1.01 -28.71
C ASP A 39 62.15 -1.36 -30.19
N PHE A 40 61.07 -1.39 -30.97
CA PHE A 40 61.12 -1.55 -32.41
C PHE A 40 61.93 -0.43 -33.10
N SER A 41 61.69 0.82 -32.70
CA SER A 41 62.37 2.02 -33.19
C SER A 41 63.87 2.01 -32.86
N LYS A 42 64.25 1.46 -31.70
CA LYS A 42 65.64 1.27 -31.28
C LYS A 42 66.38 0.28 -32.17
N PHE A 43 65.80 -0.89 -32.44
CA PHE A 43 66.41 -1.88 -33.35
C PHE A 43 66.46 -1.39 -34.80
N MET A 44 65.51 -0.55 -35.20
CA MET A 44 65.54 0.10 -36.51
C MET A 44 66.70 1.07 -36.68
N LYS A 45 66.99 1.90 -35.67
CA LYS A 45 68.18 2.77 -35.67
C LYS A 45 69.47 1.95 -35.75
N GLU A 46 69.55 0.89 -34.95
CA GLU A 46 70.70 -0.02 -34.97
C GLU A 46 70.91 -0.65 -36.35
N LEU A 47 69.85 -1.09 -37.04
CA LEU A 47 69.95 -1.63 -38.40
C LEU A 47 70.36 -0.57 -39.42
N ASN A 48 69.83 0.66 -39.30
CA ASN A 48 70.11 1.77 -40.20
C ASN A 48 71.57 2.26 -40.09
N ASP A 49 72.17 2.20 -38.91
CA ASP A 49 73.60 2.51 -38.72
C ASP A 49 74.51 1.57 -39.53
N TYR A 50 74.03 0.38 -39.89
CA TYR A 50 74.71 -0.57 -40.76
C TYR A 50 74.33 -0.47 -42.25
N ALA A 51 73.53 0.52 -42.68
CA ALA A 51 72.94 0.60 -44.03
C ALA A 51 73.94 0.42 -45.20
N LEU A 52 75.17 0.92 -45.05
CA LEU A 52 76.22 0.81 -46.08
C LEU A 52 76.72 -0.63 -46.27
N ARG A 53 76.62 -1.48 -45.24
CA ARG A 53 77.11 -2.86 -45.20
C ARG A 53 76.04 -3.89 -45.59
N LEU A 54 74.80 -3.43 -45.81
CA LEU A 54 73.68 -4.28 -46.17
C LEU A 54 73.75 -4.73 -47.64
N ASN A 55 73.39 -5.99 -47.88
CA ASN A 55 73.18 -6.51 -49.22
C ASN A 55 71.84 -6.00 -49.82
N LYS A 56 71.54 -6.35 -51.08
CA LYS A 56 70.35 -5.85 -51.80
C LYS A 56 69.02 -6.26 -51.16
N GLU A 57 68.94 -7.42 -50.53
CA GLU A 57 67.72 -7.89 -49.87
C GLU A 57 67.54 -7.24 -48.51
N GLU A 58 68.62 -7.16 -47.73
CA GLU A 58 68.64 -6.48 -46.43
C GLU A 58 68.31 -4.99 -46.56
N LYS A 59 68.76 -4.32 -47.62
CA LYS A 59 68.37 -2.93 -47.92
C LYS A 59 66.88 -2.79 -48.20
N ARG A 60 66.29 -3.72 -48.98
CA ARG A 60 64.85 -3.74 -49.24
C ARG A 60 64.04 -4.00 -47.97
N PHE A 61 64.55 -4.85 -47.09
CA PHE A 61 63.98 -5.05 -45.76
C PHE A 61 64.03 -3.75 -44.96
N LEU A 62 65.20 -3.13 -44.81
CA LEU A 62 65.36 -1.85 -44.10
C LEU A 62 64.41 -0.76 -44.64
N ASP A 63 64.32 -0.57 -45.96
CA ASP A 63 63.40 0.40 -46.57
C ASP A 63 61.93 0.13 -46.20
N SER A 64 61.54 -1.15 -46.17
CA SER A 64 60.17 -1.56 -45.85
C SER A 64 59.84 -1.30 -44.38
N VAL A 65 60.79 -1.62 -43.48
CA VAL A 65 60.61 -1.41 -42.04
C VAL A 65 60.73 0.08 -41.67
N LEU A 66 61.53 0.88 -42.39
CA LEU A 66 61.57 2.35 -42.24
C LEU A 66 60.24 3.00 -42.63
N ARG A 67 59.60 2.50 -43.70
CA ARG A 67 58.27 2.97 -44.09
C ARG A 67 57.23 2.63 -43.03
N LEU A 68 57.28 1.41 -42.48
CA LEU A 68 56.40 0.99 -41.38
C LEU A 68 56.64 1.84 -40.13
N GLN A 69 57.90 2.06 -39.73
CA GLN A 69 58.26 2.91 -38.59
C GLN A 69 57.67 4.31 -38.75
N LYS A 70 57.76 4.90 -39.96
CA LYS A 70 57.19 6.22 -40.23
C LYS A 70 55.67 6.25 -40.07
N ALA A 71 54.97 5.22 -40.56
CA ALA A 71 53.52 5.09 -40.40
C ALA A 71 53.11 4.88 -38.93
N LEU A 72 53.81 4.01 -38.21
CA LEU A 72 53.58 3.79 -36.77
C LEU A 72 53.85 5.08 -35.97
N THR A 73 54.89 5.84 -36.31
CA THR A 73 55.18 7.12 -35.64
C THR A 73 54.05 8.14 -35.83
N SER A 74 53.44 8.20 -37.02
CA SER A 74 52.37 9.16 -37.29
C SER A 74 51.01 8.71 -36.77
N ASP A 75 50.71 7.41 -36.86
CA ASP A 75 49.34 6.94 -36.79
C ASP A 75 49.06 6.11 -35.52
N ALA A 76 50.05 5.45 -34.91
CA ALA A 76 49.81 4.51 -33.80
C ALA A 76 49.13 5.17 -32.59
N SER A 77 49.60 6.35 -32.18
CA SER A 77 48.99 7.09 -31.07
C SER A 77 47.54 7.51 -31.37
N PHE A 78 47.24 7.84 -32.62
CA PHE A 78 45.89 8.19 -33.04
C PHE A 78 44.98 6.95 -33.05
N VAL A 79 45.45 5.83 -33.60
CA VAL A 79 44.69 4.56 -33.63
C VAL A 79 44.32 4.11 -32.22
N ILE A 80 45.30 4.00 -31.31
CA ILE A 80 45.08 3.59 -29.92
C ILE A 80 44.08 4.51 -29.22
N VAL A 81 44.22 5.83 -29.37
CA VAL A 81 43.31 6.79 -28.72
C VAL A 81 41.89 6.66 -29.27
N VAL A 82 41.72 6.51 -30.58
CA VAL A 82 40.39 6.37 -31.20
C VAL A 82 39.73 5.06 -30.78
N GLU A 83 40.47 3.96 -30.72
CA GLU A 83 39.95 2.66 -30.29
C GLU A 83 39.53 2.69 -28.82
N ASN A 84 40.38 3.22 -27.93
CA ASN A 84 40.06 3.37 -26.51
C ASN A 84 38.83 4.25 -26.28
N VAL A 85 38.71 5.36 -27.01
CA VAL A 85 37.52 6.25 -26.91
C VAL A 85 36.27 5.55 -27.42
N LYS A 86 36.38 4.77 -28.51
CA LYS A 86 35.26 4.00 -29.05
C LYS A 86 34.79 2.92 -28.08
N GLU A 87 35.70 2.18 -27.46
CA GLU A 87 35.40 1.17 -26.45
C GLU A 87 34.71 1.83 -25.23
N CYS A 88 35.30 2.88 -24.69
CA CYS A 88 34.70 3.66 -23.60
C CYS A 88 33.30 4.19 -23.96
N HIS A 89 33.10 4.68 -25.19
CA HIS A 89 31.79 5.14 -25.64
C HIS A 89 30.77 3.99 -25.73
N ILE A 90 31.17 2.79 -26.16
CA ILE A 90 30.30 1.61 -26.20
C ILE A 90 29.87 1.25 -24.78
N GLU A 91 30.81 1.12 -23.84
CA GLU A 91 30.52 0.79 -22.44
C GLU A 91 29.56 1.80 -21.80
N VAL A 92 29.82 3.10 -21.98
CA VAL A 92 28.96 4.17 -21.45
C VAL A 92 27.58 4.13 -22.11
N SER A 93 27.50 3.89 -23.42
CA SER A 93 26.23 3.81 -24.14
C SER A 93 25.38 2.62 -23.66
N GLU A 94 26.00 1.46 -23.45
CA GLU A 94 25.33 0.28 -22.89
C GLU A 94 24.85 0.54 -21.46
N ALA A 95 25.68 1.14 -20.61
CA ALA A 95 25.30 1.51 -19.25
C ALA A 95 24.12 2.48 -19.20
N VAL A 96 24.10 3.50 -20.07
CA VAL A 96 23.00 4.46 -20.18
C VAL A 96 21.73 3.77 -20.69
N ASN A 97 21.83 2.90 -21.70
CA ASN A 97 20.68 2.14 -22.19
C ASN A 97 20.08 1.25 -21.10
N ASN A 98 20.92 0.55 -20.32
CA ASN A 98 20.45 -0.25 -19.19
C ASN A 98 19.72 0.61 -18.14
N GLN A 99 20.24 1.81 -17.84
CA GLN A 99 19.55 2.75 -16.95
C GLN A 99 18.21 3.22 -17.51
N ILE A 100 18.12 3.51 -18.81
CA ILE A 100 16.87 3.91 -19.48
C ILE A 100 15.81 2.82 -19.31
N GLU A 101 16.16 1.56 -19.54
CA GLU A 101 15.21 0.44 -19.39
C GLU A 101 14.77 0.27 -17.94
N ILE A 102 15.69 0.33 -16.96
CA ILE A 102 15.35 0.27 -15.53
C ILE A 102 14.37 1.39 -15.15
N VAL A 103 14.59 2.60 -15.65
CA VAL A 103 13.70 3.75 -15.36
C VAL A 103 12.32 3.53 -15.98
N LYS A 104 12.23 3.03 -17.21
CA LYS A 104 10.94 2.70 -17.85
C LYS A 104 10.17 1.65 -17.05
N GLU A 105 10.80 0.54 -16.68
CA GLU A 105 10.17 -0.50 -15.87
C GLU A 105 9.71 0.04 -14.51
N THR A 106 10.52 0.89 -13.88
CA THR A 106 10.15 1.55 -12.62
C THR A 106 8.93 2.45 -12.78
N MET A 107 8.86 3.20 -13.89
CA MET A 107 7.70 4.05 -14.20
C MET A 107 6.43 3.22 -14.41
N GLU A 108 6.50 2.13 -15.18
CA GLU A 108 5.35 1.24 -15.40
C GLU A 108 4.80 0.68 -14.09
N VAL A 109 5.69 0.23 -13.19
CA VAL A 109 5.30 -0.24 -11.85
C VAL A 109 4.66 0.88 -11.02
N GLN A 110 5.20 2.09 -11.07
CA GLN A 110 4.61 3.24 -10.37
C GLN A 110 3.21 3.60 -10.91
N GLU A 111 3.02 3.54 -12.23
CA GLU A 111 1.72 3.76 -12.87
C GLU A 111 0.69 2.70 -12.45
N GLU A 112 1.09 1.42 -12.37
CA GLU A 112 0.22 0.35 -11.88
C GLU A 112 -0.18 0.56 -10.42
N ILE A 113 0.78 0.92 -9.55
CA ILE A 113 0.52 1.23 -8.14
C ILE A 113 -0.48 2.38 -8.01
N LEU A 114 -0.30 3.46 -8.79
CA LEU A 114 -1.24 4.58 -8.82
C LEU A 114 -2.64 4.13 -9.25
N GLY A 115 -2.73 3.28 -10.27
CA GLY A 115 -3.99 2.69 -10.71
C GLY A 115 -4.70 1.91 -9.59
N ILE A 116 -3.96 1.11 -8.82
CA ILE A 116 -4.49 0.38 -7.66
C ILE A 116 -4.97 1.36 -6.57
N CYS A 117 -4.18 2.38 -6.25
CA CYS A 117 -4.52 3.38 -5.25
C CYS A 117 -5.81 4.14 -5.60
N PHE A 118 -5.98 4.58 -6.85
CA PHE A 118 -7.20 5.27 -7.28
C PHE A 118 -8.44 4.37 -7.23
N ASN A 119 -8.29 3.09 -7.56
CA ASN A 119 -9.39 2.12 -7.44
C ASN A 119 -9.79 1.89 -5.98
N GLU A 120 -8.81 1.83 -5.07
CA GLU A 120 -9.07 1.73 -3.63
C GLU A 120 -9.77 2.98 -3.09
N GLU A 121 -9.28 4.16 -3.45
CA GLU A 121 -9.87 5.45 -3.06
C GLU A 121 -11.35 5.50 -3.45
N LYS A 122 -11.66 5.18 -4.71
CA LYS A 122 -13.04 5.13 -5.20
C LYS A 122 -13.91 4.13 -4.40
N ARG A 123 -13.37 2.95 -4.08
CA ARG A 123 -14.09 1.94 -3.28
C ARG A 123 -14.39 2.45 -1.88
N VAL A 124 -13.44 3.16 -1.26
CA VAL A 124 -13.62 3.79 0.04
C VAL A 124 -14.69 4.88 -0.02
N ASP A 125 -14.68 5.72 -1.05
CA ASP A 125 -15.70 6.76 -1.27
C ASP A 125 -17.11 6.16 -1.44
N ASP A 126 -17.26 5.13 -2.26
CA ASP A 126 -18.53 4.42 -2.46
C ASP A 126 -19.05 3.85 -1.12
N ARG A 127 -18.14 3.28 -0.31
CA ARG A 127 -18.49 2.74 1.01
C ARG A 127 -18.87 3.85 1.99
N LEU A 128 -18.17 4.97 1.96
CA LEU A 128 -18.47 6.14 2.78
C LEU A 128 -19.87 6.68 2.44
N GLU A 129 -20.19 6.82 1.15
CA GLU A 129 -21.51 7.27 0.72
C GLU A 129 -22.62 6.31 1.17
N PHE A 130 -22.40 5.00 1.03
CA PHE A 130 -23.33 3.98 1.51
C PHE A 130 -23.58 4.10 3.03
N LEU A 131 -22.51 4.17 3.82
CA LEU A 131 -22.63 4.29 5.27
C LEU A 131 -23.33 5.61 5.68
N GLN A 132 -23.05 6.71 4.99
CA GLN A 132 -23.75 7.97 5.22
C GLN A 132 -25.25 7.86 4.93
N LYS A 133 -25.64 7.09 3.89
CA LYS A 133 -27.05 6.80 3.58
C LYS A 133 -27.72 5.96 4.67
N GLU A 134 -27.01 5.00 5.28
CA GLU A 134 -27.54 4.17 6.38
C GLU A 134 -27.66 4.91 7.72
N VAL A 135 -26.73 5.82 8.03
CA VAL A 135 -26.74 6.57 9.30
C VAL A 135 -27.94 7.52 9.40
N LYS A 136 -28.36 8.14 8.29
CA LYS A 136 -29.49 9.08 8.26
C LYS A 136 -30.80 8.49 8.80
N PRO A 137 -31.32 7.34 8.33
CA PRO A 137 -32.55 6.75 8.85
C PRO A 137 -32.40 6.26 10.30
N LEU A 138 -31.23 5.75 10.70
CA LEU A 138 -30.97 5.36 12.09
C LEU A 138 -31.07 6.55 13.04
N LEU A 139 -30.51 7.71 12.67
CA LEU A 139 -30.65 8.94 13.44
C LEU A 139 -32.11 9.41 13.52
N LYS A 140 -32.88 9.30 12.43
CA LYS A 140 -34.32 9.61 12.45
C LYS A 140 -35.07 8.68 13.42
N ARG A 141 -34.81 7.36 13.38
CA ARG A 141 -35.46 6.40 14.28
C ARG A 141 -35.09 6.64 15.74
N LYS A 142 -33.82 6.97 16.03
CA LYS A 142 -33.38 7.35 17.38
C LYS A 142 -34.18 8.53 17.93
N LYS A 143 -34.35 9.60 17.13
CA LYS A 143 -35.13 10.77 17.54
C LYS A 143 -36.60 10.43 17.78
N ALA A 144 -37.20 9.60 16.91
CA ALA A 144 -38.58 9.14 17.08
C ALA A 144 -38.77 8.37 18.39
N LEU A 145 -37.89 7.40 18.68
CA LEU A 145 -37.91 6.63 19.93
C LEU A 145 -37.73 7.51 21.17
N GLN A 146 -36.85 8.51 21.11
CA GLN A 146 -36.69 9.47 22.20
C GLN A 146 -37.99 10.24 22.48
N GLY A 147 -38.72 10.65 21.43
CA GLY A 147 -40.04 11.26 21.57
C GLY A 147 -41.07 10.31 22.19
N GLU A 148 -41.14 9.06 21.72
CA GLU A 148 -42.01 8.03 22.29
C GLU A 148 -41.72 7.78 23.78
N PHE A 149 -40.44 7.71 24.16
CA PHE A 149 -40.05 7.55 25.56
C PHE A 149 -40.43 8.77 26.41
N GLN A 150 -40.23 10.00 25.91
CA GLN A 150 -40.62 11.21 26.64
C GLN A 150 -42.13 11.27 26.89
N ASP A 151 -42.95 10.92 25.89
CA ASP A 151 -44.40 10.83 26.03
C ASP A 151 -44.81 9.76 27.07
N ASN A 152 -44.23 8.57 26.98
CA ASN A 152 -44.49 7.48 27.92
C ASN A 152 -44.11 7.85 29.37
N VAL A 153 -42.94 8.48 29.56
CA VAL A 153 -42.51 8.99 30.88
C VAL A 153 -43.49 10.04 31.40
N THR A 154 -43.95 10.95 30.55
CA THR A 154 -44.94 11.97 30.92
C THR A 154 -46.26 11.33 31.37
N LYS A 155 -46.79 10.37 30.59
CA LYS A 155 -48.00 9.61 30.94
C LYS A 155 -47.84 8.85 32.25
N LEU A 156 -46.69 8.21 32.46
CA LEU A 156 -46.38 7.49 33.69
C LEU A 156 -46.33 8.42 34.90
N ILE A 157 -45.68 9.58 34.76
CA ILE A 157 -45.64 10.60 35.81
C ILE A 157 -47.06 11.08 36.16
N SER A 158 -47.91 11.37 35.18
CA SER A 158 -49.30 11.77 35.42
C SER A 158 -50.11 10.70 36.15
N ARG A 159 -49.98 9.43 35.74
CA ARG A 159 -50.61 8.29 36.44
C ARG A 159 -50.10 8.15 37.87
N ARG A 160 -48.79 8.32 38.09
CA ARG A 160 -48.20 8.26 39.43
C ARG A 160 -48.72 9.37 40.34
N ARG A 161 -48.88 10.60 39.82
CA ARG A 161 -49.52 11.69 40.58
C ARG A 161 -50.96 11.35 40.98
N PHE A 162 -51.76 10.90 40.01
CA PHE A 162 -53.14 10.49 40.30
C PHE A 162 -53.23 9.40 41.38
N LEU A 163 -52.32 8.40 41.32
CA LEU A 163 -52.27 7.35 42.33
C LEU A 163 -51.92 7.87 43.74
N VAL A 164 -51.09 8.91 43.84
CA VAL A 164 -50.73 9.53 45.13
C VAL A 164 -51.94 10.22 45.78
N ASP A 165 -52.88 10.73 45.00
CA ASP A 165 -54.07 11.44 45.50
C ASP A 165 -55.21 10.48 45.92
N LEU A 166 -55.21 9.24 45.42
CA LEU A 166 -56.29 8.27 45.68
C LEU A 166 -56.45 7.88 47.17
N PRO A 167 -55.37 7.64 47.96
CA PRO A 167 -55.50 7.31 49.37
C PRO A 167 -56.19 8.40 50.20
N GLU A 168 -55.94 9.67 49.90
CA GLU A 168 -56.59 10.79 50.58
C GLU A 168 -58.09 10.79 50.28
N LYS A 169 -58.47 10.65 49.01
CA LYS A 169 -59.89 10.50 48.61
C LYS A 169 -60.55 9.27 49.23
N GLN A 170 -59.83 8.15 49.30
CA GLN A 170 -60.32 6.94 49.95
C GLN A 170 -60.56 7.17 51.46
N LYS A 171 -59.67 7.93 52.11
CA LYS A 171 -59.83 8.33 53.51
C LYS A 171 -61.04 9.24 53.68
N GLU A 172 -61.21 10.26 52.85
CA GLU A 172 -62.38 11.15 52.85
C GLU A 172 -63.69 10.37 52.70
N LEU A 173 -63.79 9.50 51.69
CA LEU A 173 -64.95 8.62 51.50
C LEU A 173 -65.19 7.69 52.70
N GLY A 174 -64.12 7.23 53.35
CA GLY A 174 -64.20 6.44 54.57
C GLY A 174 -64.74 7.22 55.76
N GLU A 175 -64.37 8.51 55.90
CA GLU A 175 -64.93 9.40 56.91
C GLU A 175 -66.42 9.71 56.64
N ASP A 176 -66.79 9.95 55.39
CA ASP A 176 -68.19 10.20 54.97
C ASP A 176 -69.11 9.00 55.22
N MET A 177 -68.58 7.77 55.18
CA MET A 177 -69.36 6.55 55.44
C MET A 177 -69.76 6.40 56.91
N LYS A 178 -68.93 6.85 57.85
CA LYS A 178 -69.18 6.71 59.30
C LYS A 178 -70.55 7.25 59.75
N PRO A 179 -70.97 8.48 59.41
CA PRO A 179 -72.29 8.98 59.79
C PRO A 179 -73.44 8.27 59.04
N ILE A 180 -73.20 7.77 57.82
CA ILE A 180 -74.19 6.99 57.06
C ILE A 180 -74.45 5.66 57.76
N ASP A 181 -73.39 4.95 58.16
CA ASP A 181 -73.50 3.69 58.92
C ASP A 181 -74.24 3.90 60.25
N ALA A 182 -73.91 4.97 60.98
CA ALA A 182 -74.62 5.33 62.21
C ALA A 182 -76.12 5.61 61.95
N SER A 183 -76.43 6.29 60.85
CA SER A 183 -77.81 6.57 60.43
C SER A 183 -78.54 5.30 60.00
N MET A 184 -77.86 4.37 59.33
CA MET A 184 -78.41 3.07 58.92
C MET A 184 -78.77 2.22 60.15
N GLU A 185 -77.90 2.17 61.16
CA GLU A 185 -78.19 1.45 62.42
C GLU A 185 -79.37 2.08 63.17
N LYS A 186 -79.47 3.42 63.17
CA LYS A 186 -80.66 4.11 63.70
C LYS A 186 -81.92 3.73 62.91
N ALA A 187 -81.86 3.72 61.58
CA ALA A 187 -82.99 3.36 60.72
C ALA A 187 -83.44 1.90 60.94
N LYS A 188 -82.51 0.96 61.12
CA LYS A 188 -82.82 -0.43 61.49
C LYS A 188 -83.57 -0.52 62.82
N ARG A 189 -83.09 0.19 63.85
CA ARG A 189 -83.78 0.26 65.15
C ARG A 189 -85.19 0.85 65.02
N CYS A 190 -85.34 1.95 64.29
CA CYS A 190 -86.66 2.56 64.05
C CYS A 190 -87.60 1.61 63.30
N ARG A 191 -87.10 0.89 62.29
CA ARG A 191 -87.89 -0.08 61.53
C ARG A 191 -88.41 -1.20 62.42
N LYS A 192 -87.56 -1.80 63.26
CA LYS A 192 -87.96 -2.85 64.18
C LYS A 192 -89.05 -2.37 65.14
N ALA A 193 -88.91 -1.16 65.70
CA ALA A 193 -89.92 -0.58 66.56
C ALA A 193 -91.26 -0.36 65.83
N LEU A 194 -91.24 0.08 64.57
CA LEU A 194 -92.46 0.22 63.75
C LEU A 194 -93.10 -1.14 63.43
N GLU A 195 -92.29 -2.17 63.15
CA GLU A 195 -92.77 -3.54 62.92
C GLU A 195 -93.45 -4.11 64.17
N GLU A 196 -92.87 -3.89 65.36
CA GLU A 196 -93.46 -4.24 66.66
C GLU A 196 -94.79 -3.50 66.88
N MET A 197 -94.81 -2.17 66.72
CA MET A 197 -96.04 -1.37 66.83
C MET A 197 -97.13 -1.81 65.84
N HIS A 198 -96.75 -2.17 64.60
CA HIS A 198 -97.68 -2.68 63.60
C HIS A 198 -98.25 -4.05 64.01
N HIS A 199 -97.41 -4.95 64.52
CA HIS A 199 -97.84 -6.26 65.01
C HIS A 199 -98.82 -6.13 66.18
N ASP A 200 -98.56 -5.23 67.11
CA ASP A 200 -99.44 -4.92 68.24
C ASP A 200 -100.80 -4.38 67.74
N ALA A 201 -100.78 -3.41 66.83
CA ALA A 201 -101.99 -2.83 66.25
C ALA A 201 -102.84 -3.89 65.51
N VAL A 202 -102.21 -4.78 64.73
CA VAL A 202 -102.89 -5.90 64.06
C VAL A 202 -103.49 -6.88 65.08
N THR A 203 -102.78 -7.18 66.16
CA THR A 203 -103.26 -8.07 67.22
C THR A 203 -104.48 -7.49 67.95
N VAL A 204 -104.46 -6.19 68.27
CA VAL A 204 -105.61 -5.47 68.84
C VAL A 204 -106.79 -5.47 67.87
N ALA A 205 -106.57 -5.17 66.59
CA ALA A 205 -107.61 -5.18 65.57
C ALA A 205 -108.27 -6.57 65.41
N LYS A 206 -107.49 -7.66 65.47
CA LYS A 206 -108.03 -9.03 65.42
C LYS A 206 -108.91 -9.38 66.62
N LYS A 207 -108.55 -8.91 67.82
CA LYS A 207 -109.38 -9.10 69.03
C LYS A 207 -110.72 -8.35 68.95
N LEU A 208 -110.73 -7.19 68.28
CA LEU A 208 -111.95 -6.39 68.06
C LEU A 208 -112.85 -6.94 66.92
N GLY A 209 -112.28 -7.70 65.97
CA GLY A 209 -112.99 -8.23 64.80
C GLY A 209 -113.40 -9.72 64.86
N SER A 210 -113.23 -10.39 66.00
CA SER A 210 -113.71 -11.78 66.17
C SER A 210 -115.20 -11.78 66.54
N PRO A 211 -116.06 -12.61 65.91
CA PRO A 211 -117.50 -12.60 66.17
C PRO A 211 -117.80 -13.18 67.55
N VAL A 212 -118.65 -12.49 68.32
CA VAL A 212 -119.34 -13.10 69.47
C VAL A 212 -120.32 -14.10 68.89
N VAL A 213 -120.02 -15.40 69.07
CA VAL A 213 -120.99 -16.47 68.89
C VAL A 213 -122.00 -16.35 70.03
N GLU A 214 -123.19 -15.84 69.70
CA GLU A 214 -124.48 -16.29 70.23
C GLU A 214 -125.42 -16.54 69.04
#